data_AF-A0AAF0JAS4-F1
#
_entry.id   AF-A0AAF0JAS4-F1
#
_cell.length_a   1.000
_cell.length_b   1.000
_cell.length_c   1.000
_cell.angle_alpha   90.00
_cell.angle_beta   90.00
_cell.angle_gamma   90.00
#
_symmetry.space_group_name_H-M   'P 1'
#
loop_
_entity.id
_entity.type
_entity.pdbx_description
1 polymer ?
#
loop_
_entity_poly.entity_id
_entity_poly.type
_entity_poly.pdbx_seq_one_letter_code
_entity_poly.pdbx_strand_id
1 'polypeptide(L)'
;MSDKQNRLVPRVYKLNGDIGYLACVHVKKEDITDALYRVLQDDFNDTLEQGRTYPQYGPLDHDEFASVFLLYDAVVGVIVHGSYGDDPNGIEAPGVLGDAPLKEALARFASPEHVGGFYYVKPNYPGRQRV
;
A
#
# COMPACT_ATOMS: atom_id res chain seq x y z
N MET A 1 -5.93 24.27 12.69
CA MET A 1 -7.23 23.83 12.12
C MET A 1 -6.98 22.50 11.42
N SER A 2 -7.76 21.50 11.82
CA SER A 2 -7.66 20.05 11.59
C SER A 2 -7.01 19.56 10.29
N ASP A 3 -5.87 18.87 10.41
CA ASP A 3 -5.16 18.12 9.35
C ASP A 3 -5.85 16.78 8.99
N LYS A 4 -7.06 16.53 9.53
CA LYS A 4 -7.81 15.28 9.34
C LYS A 4 -8.58 15.19 8.02
N GLN A 5 -8.49 16.17 7.13
CA GLN A 5 -9.45 16.29 6.00
C GLN A 5 -8.96 15.75 4.64
N ASN A 6 -7.75 15.20 4.50
CA ASN A 6 -7.23 14.81 3.17
C ASN A 6 -6.65 13.39 3.09
N ARG A 7 -7.26 12.43 3.82
CA ARG A 7 -6.94 11.00 3.67
C ARG A 7 -8.16 10.22 3.21
N LEU A 8 -7.95 9.32 2.26
CA LEU A 8 -8.98 8.36 1.88
C LEU A 8 -9.23 7.38 3.04
N VAL A 9 -10.49 7.07 3.27
CA VAL A 9 -10.89 6.05 4.24
C VAL A 9 -10.40 4.69 3.74
N PRO A 10 -9.68 3.90 4.57
CA PRO A 10 -9.22 2.59 4.14
C PRO A 10 -10.41 1.67 3.81
N ARG A 11 -10.21 0.77 2.85
CA ARG A 11 -11.23 -0.20 2.41
C ARG A 11 -10.79 -1.60 2.76
N VAL A 12 -11.69 -2.41 3.28
CA VAL A 12 -11.41 -3.80 3.67
C VAL A 12 -12.23 -4.74 2.81
N TYR A 13 -11.60 -5.78 2.29
CA TYR A 13 -12.23 -6.79 1.45
C TYR A 13 -11.92 -8.18 1.99
N LYS A 14 -12.95 -9.05 2.10
CA LYS A 14 -12.76 -10.47 2.45
C LYS A 14 -12.07 -11.17 1.29
N LEU A 15 -10.98 -11.89 1.57
CA LEU A 15 -10.31 -12.75 0.60
C LEU A 15 -10.99 -14.12 0.55
N ASN A 16 -11.06 -14.71 -0.63
CA ASN A 16 -11.64 -16.05 -0.81
C ASN A 16 -10.80 -17.12 -0.08
N GLY A 17 -11.46 -18.17 0.40
CA GLY A 17 -10.78 -19.35 0.98
C GLY A 17 -10.27 -19.16 2.41
N ASP A 18 -10.93 -18.33 3.22
CA ASP A 18 -10.59 -18.05 4.62
C ASP A 18 -9.15 -17.56 4.85
N ILE A 19 -8.52 -17.00 3.80
CA ILE A 19 -7.15 -16.47 3.84
C ILE A 19 -7.07 -15.25 4.76
N GLY A 20 -8.16 -14.49 4.89
CA GLY A 20 -8.26 -13.30 5.73
C GLY A 20 -8.88 -12.13 4.98
N TYR A 21 -8.39 -10.93 5.25
CA TYR A 21 -8.90 -9.69 4.68
C TYR A 21 -7.78 -8.88 4.03
N LEU A 22 -8.07 -8.21 2.92
CA LEU A 22 -7.21 -7.21 2.31
C LEU A 22 -7.67 -5.82 2.75
N ALA A 23 -6.84 -5.13 3.53
CA ALA A 23 -7.04 -3.73 3.88
C ALA A 23 -6.22 -2.83 2.94
N CYS A 24 -6.91 -2.08 2.08
CA CYS A 24 -6.32 -1.07 1.20
C CYS A 24 -6.24 0.27 1.94
N VAL A 25 -5.02 0.71 2.23
CA VAL A 25 -4.73 1.86 3.09
C VAL A 25 -4.08 2.97 2.29
N HIS A 26 -4.64 4.18 2.37
CA HIS A 26 -4.01 5.36 1.81
C HIS A 26 -2.86 5.85 2.69
N VAL A 27 -1.66 5.88 2.13
CA VAL A 27 -0.41 6.17 2.82
C VAL A 27 0.36 7.30 2.14
N LYS A 28 1.10 8.02 2.97
CA LYS A 28 2.14 8.96 2.59
C LYS A 28 3.49 8.41 3.01
N LYS A 29 4.56 9.04 2.54
CA LYS A 29 5.94 8.65 2.87
C LYS A 29 6.16 8.52 4.38
N GLU A 30 5.61 9.44 5.20
CA GLU A 30 5.78 9.41 6.66
C GLU A 30 5.11 8.22 7.37
N ASP A 31 4.11 7.60 6.73
CA ASP A 31 3.37 6.47 7.31
C ASP A 31 4.09 5.13 7.11
N ILE A 32 5.05 5.07 6.20
CA ILE A 32 5.77 3.85 5.85
C ILE A 32 7.04 3.77 6.69
N THR A 33 7.24 2.64 7.36
CA THR A 33 8.49 2.34 8.07
C THR A 33 9.55 1.84 7.12
N ASP A 34 10.84 2.01 7.45
CA ASP A 34 11.94 1.49 6.62
C ASP A 34 11.83 -0.01 6.35
N ALA A 35 11.28 -0.77 7.30
CA ALA A 35 11.06 -2.20 7.15
C ALA A 35 9.98 -2.50 6.09
N LEU A 36 8.81 -1.86 6.18
CA LEU A 36 7.75 -2.01 5.18
C LEU A 36 8.22 -1.48 3.82
N TYR A 37 8.96 -0.38 3.81
CA TYR A 37 9.53 0.19 2.61
C TYR A 37 10.39 -0.80 1.82
N ARG A 38 11.29 -1.52 2.50
CA ARG A 38 12.14 -2.54 1.88
C ARG A 38 11.33 -3.65 1.24
N VAL A 39 10.28 -4.13 1.93
CA VAL A 39 9.39 -5.15 1.37
C VAL A 39 8.70 -4.67 0.08
N LEU A 40 8.22 -3.43 0.06
CA LEU A 40 7.59 -2.84 -1.13
C LEU A 40 8.60 -2.64 -2.27
N GLN A 41 9.84 -2.26 -1.94
CA GLN A 41 10.92 -2.10 -2.91
C GLN A 41 11.31 -3.45 -3.53
N ASP A 42 11.47 -4.49 -2.71
CA ASP A 42 11.84 -5.82 -3.17
C ASP A 42 10.75 -6.38 -4.11
N ASP A 43 9.47 -6.30 -3.73
CA ASP A 43 8.34 -6.71 -4.57
C ASP A 43 8.24 -5.90 -5.89
N PHE A 44 8.56 -4.61 -5.85
CA PHE A 44 8.64 -3.78 -7.06
C PHE A 44 9.76 -4.24 -8.01
N ASN A 45 10.95 -4.48 -7.45
CA ASN A 45 12.12 -4.89 -8.21
C ASN A 45 11.92 -6.28 -8.82
N ASP A 46 11.34 -7.23 -8.09
CA ASP A 46 10.95 -8.54 -8.62
C ASP A 46 10.00 -8.38 -9.82
N THR A 47 9.06 -7.44 -9.75
CA THR A 47 8.12 -7.15 -10.85
C THR A 47 8.82 -6.54 -12.08
N LEU A 48 9.83 -5.69 -11.85
CA LEU A 48 10.67 -5.13 -12.94
C LEU A 48 11.51 -6.22 -13.61
N GLU A 49 12.15 -7.10 -12.83
CA GLU A 49 12.97 -8.21 -13.35
C GLU A 49 12.15 -9.19 -14.19
N GLN A 50 10.89 -9.43 -13.81
CA GLN A 50 9.96 -10.25 -14.60
C GLN A 50 9.52 -9.58 -15.91
N GLY A 51 9.86 -8.31 -16.15
CA GLY A 51 9.55 -7.56 -17.36
C GLY A 51 8.06 -7.26 -17.53
N ARG A 52 7.27 -7.25 -16.45
CA ARG A 52 5.80 -7.18 -16.49
C ARG A 52 5.22 -5.76 -16.43
N THR A 53 6.04 -4.73 -16.20
CA THR A 53 5.56 -3.35 -15.94
C THR A 53 6.28 -2.28 -16.76
N TYR A 54 7.56 -2.01 -16.50
CA TYR A 54 8.29 -0.88 -17.10
C TYR A 54 9.55 -1.33 -17.86
N PRO A 55 9.49 -1.56 -19.18
CA PRO A 55 10.64 -2.05 -19.96
C PRO A 55 11.85 -1.10 -19.97
N GLN A 56 11.66 0.16 -19.57
CA GLN A 56 12.72 1.18 -19.51
C GLN A 56 13.48 1.25 -18.17
N TYR A 57 13.09 0.51 -17.14
CA TYR A 57 13.74 0.53 -15.82
C TYR A 57 14.38 -0.83 -15.51
N GLY A 58 15.62 -0.80 -15.00
CA GLY A 58 16.21 -1.92 -14.25
C GLY A 58 15.85 -1.82 -12.75
N PRO A 59 16.37 -2.71 -11.89
CA PRO A 59 16.16 -2.64 -10.45
C PRO A 59 16.48 -1.25 -9.92
N LEU A 60 15.56 -0.65 -9.16
CA LEU A 60 15.75 0.67 -8.57
C LEU A 60 16.43 0.55 -7.22
N ASP A 61 17.40 1.43 -6.97
CA ASP A 61 17.96 1.58 -5.63
C ASP A 61 16.97 2.22 -4.64
N HIS A 62 17.36 2.29 -3.37
CA HIS A 62 16.48 2.75 -2.30
C HIS A 62 16.04 4.21 -2.47
N ASP A 63 16.88 5.09 -2.99
CA ASP A 63 16.54 6.50 -3.16
C ASP A 63 15.73 6.72 -4.43
N GLU A 64 16.04 5.97 -5.49
CA GLU A 64 15.28 5.95 -6.74
C GLU A 64 13.85 5.46 -6.52
N PHE A 65 13.65 4.35 -5.80
CA PHE A 65 12.31 3.84 -5.49
C PHE A 65 11.50 4.87 -4.70
N ALA A 66 12.12 5.59 -3.74
CA ALA A 66 11.42 6.61 -2.94
C ALA A 66 10.99 7.79 -3.80
N SER A 67 11.83 8.19 -4.74
CA SER A 67 11.59 9.30 -5.66
C SER A 67 10.51 9.01 -6.70
N VAL A 68 10.24 7.73 -6.99
CA VAL A 68 9.24 7.28 -7.96
C VAL A 68 7.93 6.91 -7.27
N PHE A 69 8.01 6.08 -6.23
CA PHE A 69 6.88 5.44 -5.57
C PHE A 69 6.21 6.34 -4.51
N LEU A 70 7.02 7.07 -3.73
CA LEU A 70 6.55 7.89 -2.59
C LEU A 70 6.67 9.39 -2.85
N LEU A 71 6.77 9.80 -4.12
CA LEU A 71 6.72 11.22 -4.49
C LEU A 71 5.36 11.84 -4.16
N TYR A 72 4.32 11.01 -4.14
CA TYR A 72 2.95 11.37 -3.80
C TYR A 72 2.33 10.30 -2.90
N ASP A 73 1.02 10.40 -2.74
CA ASP A 73 0.19 9.44 -2.06
C ASP A 73 0.22 8.06 -2.75
N ALA A 74 0.23 7.01 -1.94
CA ALA A 74 0.12 5.63 -2.38
C ALA A 74 -1.02 4.90 -1.65
N VAL A 75 -1.42 3.77 -2.20
CA VAL A 75 -2.30 2.81 -1.55
C VAL A 75 -1.51 1.53 -1.34
N VAL A 76 -1.45 1.06 -0.11
CA VAL A 76 -0.83 -0.22 0.24
C VAL A 76 -1.93 -1.18 0.68
N GLY A 77 -1.98 -2.35 0.06
CA GLY A 77 -2.84 -3.45 0.45
C GLY A 77 -2.11 -4.33 1.46
N VAL A 78 -2.63 -4.45 2.68
CA VAL A 78 -2.10 -5.36 3.69
C VAL A 78 -3.07 -6.50 3.95
N ILE A 79 -2.54 -7.72 4.04
CA ILE A 79 -3.29 -8.93 4.37
C ILE A 79 -3.36 -9.04 5.88
N VAL A 80 -4.58 -9.16 6.40
CA VAL A 80 -4.84 -9.31 7.83
C VAL A 80 -5.54 -10.63 8.08
N HIS A 81 -4.90 -11.46 8.89
CA HIS A 81 -5.46 -12.72 9.37
C HIS A 81 -6.25 -12.47 10.64
N GLY A 82 -7.53 -12.86 10.64
CA GLY A 82 -8.42 -12.72 11.79
C GLY A 82 -9.83 -13.18 11.45
N SER A 83 -10.56 -13.64 12.45
CA SER A 83 -11.99 -13.94 12.31
C SER A 83 -12.79 -12.70 12.70
N TYR A 84 -12.95 -11.78 11.76
CA TYR A 84 -13.90 -10.69 11.88
C TYR A 84 -15.24 -11.26 11.43
N GLY A 85 -16.31 -11.08 12.22
CA GLY A 85 -17.62 -11.62 11.87
C GLY A 85 -18.05 -11.23 10.45
N ASP A 86 -18.93 -12.01 9.84
CA ASP A 86 -19.55 -11.64 8.56
C ASP A 86 -20.45 -10.41 8.79
N ASP A 87 -19.88 -9.21 8.71
CA ASP A 87 -20.65 -7.97 8.73
C ASP A 87 -21.21 -7.71 7.33
N PRO A 88 -22.55 -7.71 7.13
CA PRO A 88 -23.16 -7.42 5.84
C PRO A 88 -22.88 -5.99 5.34
N ASN A 89 -22.43 -5.08 6.21
CA ASN A 89 -22.03 -3.71 5.86
C ASN A 89 -20.55 -3.59 5.50
N GLY A 90 -19.80 -4.71 5.56
CA GLY A 90 -18.35 -4.73 5.43
C GLY A 90 -17.65 -4.44 6.76
N ILE A 91 -16.40 -4.86 6.88
CA ILE A 91 -15.61 -4.63 8.10
C ILE A 91 -14.96 -3.26 8.01
N GLU A 92 -15.13 -2.45 9.05
CA GLU A 92 -14.47 -1.15 9.12
C GLU A 92 -12.95 -1.28 9.34
N ALA A 93 -12.20 -0.36 8.75
CA ALA A 93 -10.74 -0.33 8.84
C ALA A 93 -10.17 -0.34 10.28
N PRO A 94 -10.75 0.38 11.28
CA PRO A 94 -10.28 0.31 12.66
C PRO A 94 -10.36 -1.11 13.25
N GLY A 95 -11.35 -1.91 12.84
CA GLY A 95 -11.44 -3.31 13.27
C GLY A 95 -10.25 -4.15 12.81
N VAL A 96 -9.64 -3.81 11.67
CA VAL A 96 -8.58 -4.59 11.01
C VAL A 96 -7.19 -4.05 11.31
N LEU A 97 -7.02 -2.72 11.28
CA LEU A 97 -5.75 -2.05 11.53
C LEU A 97 -5.50 -1.79 13.03
N GLY A 98 -6.57 -1.76 13.83
CA GLY A 98 -6.55 -1.34 15.22
C GLY A 98 -6.57 0.19 15.38
N ASP A 99 -6.59 0.65 16.63
CA ASP A 99 -6.67 2.08 16.99
C ASP A 99 -5.31 2.77 17.08
N ALA A 100 -4.22 2.06 16.80
CA ALA A 100 -2.87 2.61 16.84
C ALA A 100 -2.65 3.66 15.73
N PRO A 101 -1.69 4.59 15.89
CA PRO A 101 -1.26 5.46 14.81
C PRO A 101 -0.92 4.67 13.55
N LEU A 102 -1.27 5.21 12.37
CA LEU A 102 -1.19 4.49 11.09
C LEU A 102 0.18 3.85 10.85
N LYS A 103 1.25 4.59 11.12
CA LYS A 103 2.63 4.11 10.99
C LYS A 103 2.91 2.88 11.85
N GLU A 104 2.43 2.87 13.08
CA GLU A 104 2.58 1.75 14.02
C GLU A 104 1.73 0.55 13.59
N ALA A 105 0.49 0.80 13.14
CA ALA A 105 -0.37 -0.23 12.59
C ALA A 105 0.27 -0.91 11.36
N LEU A 106 0.86 -0.12 10.46
CA LEU A 106 1.53 -0.59 9.25
C LEU A 106 2.84 -1.33 9.52
N ALA A 107 3.56 -0.97 10.59
CA ALA A 107 4.81 -1.65 10.97
C ALA A 107 4.63 -3.15 11.21
N ARG A 108 3.43 -3.59 11.61
CA ARG A 108 3.08 -5.01 11.83
C ARG A 108 3.05 -5.84 10.54
N PHE A 109 2.97 -5.17 9.38
CA PHE A 109 2.84 -5.80 8.07
C PHE A 109 4.13 -5.70 7.25
N ALA A 110 5.27 -5.42 7.90
CA ALA A 110 6.58 -5.30 7.27
C ALA A 110 7.23 -6.66 6.94
N SER A 111 6.44 -7.62 6.46
CA SER A 111 6.90 -8.92 5.95
C SER A 111 6.21 -9.22 4.62
N PRO A 112 6.89 -9.84 3.63
CA PRO A 112 6.35 -10.05 2.28
C PRO A 112 4.98 -10.74 2.25
N GLU A 113 4.73 -11.72 3.12
CA GLU A 113 3.46 -12.45 3.18
C GLU A 113 2.26 -11.59 3.61
N HIS A 114 2.52 -10.44 4.24
CA HIS A 114 1.49 -9.50 4.66
C HIS A 114 1.19 -8.43 3.61
N VAL A 115 1.95 -8.35 2.52
CA VAL A 115 1.73 -7.36 1.46
C VAL A 115 0.89 -8.00 0.35
N GLY A 116 -0.34 -7.51 0.18
CA GLY A 116 -1.25 -7.92 -0.89
C GLY A 116 -1.05 -7.15 -2.20
N GLY A 117 -0.04 -6.28 -2.25
CA GLY A 117 0.28 -5.39 -3.36
C GLY A 117 0.08 -3.92 -3.00
N PHE A 118 0.46 -3.05 -3.92
CA PHE A 118 0.41 -1.60 -3.71
C PHE A 118 0.22 -0.86 -5.04
N TYR A 119 -0.25 0.38 -4.94
CA TYR A 119 -0.48 1.25 -6.08
C TYR A 119 -0.10 2.67 -5.72
N TYR A 120 0.82 3.28 -6.45
CA TYR A 120 1.16 4.68 -6.27
C TYR A 120 0.46 5.57 -7.28
N VAL A 121 0.06 6.76 -6.83
CA VAL A 121 -0.53 7.76 -7.72
C VAL A 121 0.59 8.46 -8.47
N LYS A 122 0.81 8.03 -9.71
CA LYS A 122 1.75 8.71 -10.60
C LYS A 122 1.20 10.10 -10.94
N PRO A 123 1.96 11.19 -10.73
CA PRO A 123 1.56 12.50 -11.26
C PRO A 123 1.45 12.35 -12.79
N ASN A 124 0.36 12.84 -13.37
CA ASN A 124 0.19 12.83 -14.82
C ASN A 124 1.49 13.27 -15.50
N TYR A 125 2.04 12.43 -16.40
CA TYR A 125 3.18 12.83 -17.22
C TYR A 125 2.85 14.16 -17.91
N PRO A 126 3.62 15.24 -17.67
CA PRO A 126 3.52 16.44 -18.48
C PRO A 126 3.82 16.02 -19.93
N GLY A 127 2.82 16.06 -20.82
CA GLY A 127 3.00 15.68 -22.24
C GLY A 127 1.94 14.74 -22.84
N ARG A 128 1.01 14.18 -22.05
CA ARG A 128 -0.23 13.57 -22.59
C ARG A 128 -1.45 14.43 -22.30
N GLN A 129 -1.47 15.65 -22.81
CA GLN A 129 -2.76 16.27 -23.15
C GLN A 129 -3.18 15.67 -24.49
N ARG A 130 -4.43 15.19 -24.58
CA ARG A 130 -5.00 14.72 -25.84
C ARG A 130 -4.80 15.84 -26.87
N VAL A 131 -4.08 15.52 -27.94
CA VAL A 131 -4.18 16.28 -29.20
C VAL A 131 -5.56 16.01 -29.79
#